data_AF-A0A379SH45-F1
#
_entry.id   AF-A0A379SH45-F1
#
_cell.length_a   1.000
_cell.length_b   1.000
_cell.length_c   1.000
_cell.angle_alpha   90.00
_cell.angle_beta   90.00
_cell.angle_gamma   90.00
#
_symmetry.space_group_name_H-M   'P 1'
#
loop_
_entity.id
_entity.type
_entity.pdbx_description
1 polymer ?
#
loop_
_entity_poly.entity_id
_entity_poly.type
_entity_poly.pdbx_seq_one_letter_code
_entity_poly.pdbx_strand_id
1 'polypeptide(L)'
;MHSLRKIVEELGISLSLFSTQPLWQIAMILQATQAQQLGLRPEYGIDYQLLQAAKQTQKPVIELEGVASQIALLCQLPDNGLALLDDTLTHWHTNARQLQQMMSWWLKMPQQHGDITLPQNV
;
A
#
# COMPACT_ATOMS: atom_id res chain seq x y z
N MET A 1 -1.34 -16.79 14.93
CA MET A 1 -0.34 -16.45 15.97
C MET A 1 1.08 -16.95 15.68
N HIS A 2 1.31 -18.24 15.36
CA HIS A 2 2.66 -18.74 15.04
C HIS A 2 3.25 -18.06 13.79
N SER A 3 2.44 -17.87 12.74
CA SER A 3 2.84 -17.16 11.50
C SER A 3 3.19 -15.69 11.73
N LEU A 4 2.47 -15.00 12.64
CA LEU A 4 2.75 -13.60 12.99
C LEU A 4 4.13 -13.46 13.63
N ARG A 5 4.47 -14.32 14.60
CA ARG A 5 5.79 -14.29 15.26
C ARG A 5 6.93 -14.48 14.26
N LYS A 6 6.78 -15.45 13.35
CA LYS A 6 7.76 -15.71 12.30
C LYS A 6 7.94 -14.51 11.36
N ILE A 7 6.84 -13.91 10.88
CA ILE A 7 6.90 -12.74 10.00
C ILE A 7 7.50 -11.52 10.72
N VAL A 8 7.15 -11.32 11.98
CA VAL A 8 7.68 -10.21 12.78
C VAL A 8 9.19 -10.37 13.05
N GLU A 9 9.66 -11.60 13.26
CA GLU A 9 11.10 -11.93 13.32
C GLU A 9 11.79 -11.71 11.96
N GLU A 10 11.18 -12.14 10.84
CA GLU A 10 11.68 -11.89 9.47
C GLU A 10 11.80 -10.39 9.15
N LEU A 11 10.87 -9.59 9.66
CA LEU A 11 10.84 -8.13 9.47
C LEU A 11 11.72 -7.37 10.47
N GLY A 12 12.23 -8.03 11.52
CA GLY A 12 12.99 -7.38 12.59
C GLY A 12 12.17 -6.42 13.46
N ILE A 13 10.84 -6.58 13.50
CA ILE A 13 9.94 -5.71 14.27
C ILE A 13 9.73 -6.32 15.66
N SER A 14 9.55 -5.51 16.70
CA SER A 14 9.21 -6.05 18.02
C SER A 14 7.73 -6.43 18.09
N LEU A 15 7.43 -7.66 18.52
CA LEU A 15 6.06 -8.14 18.74
C LEU A 15 5.28 -7.29 19.77
N SER A 16 5.99 -6.59 20.66
CA SER A 16 5.38 -5.70 21.66
C SER A 16 4.64 -4.51 21.04
N LEU A 17 5.06 -4.04 19.86
CA LEU A 17 4.42 -2.93 19.14
C LEU A 17 2.99 -3.27 18.68
N PHE A 18 2.68 -4.55 18.55
CA PHE A 18 1.41 -5.04 18.03
C PHE A 18 0.42 -5.45 19.11
N SER A 19 0.85 -5.48 20.38
CA SER A 19 0.01 -5.94 21.49
C SER A 19 -1.15 -5.01 21.86
N THR A 20 -1.10 -3.74 21.41
CA THR A 20 -2.08 -2.70 21.78
C THR A 20 -2.87 -2.14 20.59
N GLN A 21 -2.59 -2.61 19.38
CA GLN A 21 -3.21 -2.09 18.15
C GLN A 21 -4.32 -3.02 17.66
N PRO A 22 -5.36 -2.50 16.99
CA PRO A 22 -6.34 -3.35 16.32
C PRO A 22 -5.69 -4.17 15.21
N LEU A 23 -6.24 -5.35 14.91
CA LEU A 23 -5.62 -6.32 14.00
C LEU A 23 -5.51 -5.80 12.57
N TRP A 24 -6.47 -4.99 12.11
CA TRP A 24 -6.38 -4.34 10.80
C TRP A 24 -5.16 -3.42 10.70
N GLN A 25 -4.79 -2.73 11.77
CA GLN A 25 -3.67 -1.80 11.75
C GLN A 25 -2.34 -2.55 11.72
N ILE A 26 -2.26 -3.68 12.43
CA ILE A 26 -1.12 -4.60 12.33
C ILE A 26 -0.98 -5.08 10.88
N ALA A 27 -2.08 -5.52 10.26
CA ALA A 27 -2.08 -5.97 8.86
C ALA A 27 -1.57 -4.88 7.91
N MET A 28 -2.10 -3.66 8.03
CA MET A 28 -1.68 -2.51 7.21
C MET A 28 -0.19 -2.18 7.37
N ILE A 29 0.35 -2.24 8.61
CA ILE A 29 1.78 -2.03 8.86
C ILE A 29 2.60 -3.12 8.17
N LEU A 30 2.23 -4.39 8.32
CA LEU A 30 2.93 -5.51 7.70
C LEU A 30 2.95 -5.37 6.17
N GLN A 31 1.80 -5.07 5.57
CA GLN A 31 1.68 -4.86 4.12
C GLN A 31 2.53 -3.67 3.65
N ALA A 32 2.52 -2.55 4.37
CA ALA A 32 3.35 -1.39 4.06
C ALA A 32 4.85 -1.70 4.19
N THR A 33 5.26 -2.43 5.24
CA THR A 33 6.66 -2.84 5.42
C THR A 33 7.13 -3.75 4.28
N GLN A 34 6.30 -4.69 3.84
CA GLN A 34 6.61 -5.56 2.70
C GLN A 34 6.87 -4.77 1.43
N ALA A 35 6.01 -3.81 1.11
CA ALA A 35 6.18 -2.91 -0.03
C ALA A 35 7.50 -2.12 0.08
N GLN A 36 7.83 -1.61 1.26
CA GLN A 36 9.07 -0.86 1.50
C GLN A 36 10.32 -1.73 1.32
N GLN A 37 10.30 -2.98 1.78
CA GLN A 37 11.39 -3.95 1.58
C GLN A 37 11.63 -4.27 0.11
N LEU A 38 10.58 -4.19 -0.72
CA LEU A 38 10.68 -4.34 -2.18
C LEU A 38 11.17 -3.07 -2.89
N GLY A 39 11.51 -2.01 -2.13
CA GLY A 39 12.06 -0.77 -2.67
C GLY A 39 11.02 0.31 -2.96
N LEU A 40 9.73 0.06 -2.69
CA LEU A 40 8.72 1.10 -2.80
C LEU A 40 8.93 2.16 -1.71
N ARG A 41 8.64 3.40 -2.07
CA ARG A 41 8.87 4.58 -1.24
C ARG A 41 7.60 5.44 -1.27
N PRO A 42 6.83 5.50 -0.18
CA PRO A 42 5.56 6.24 -0.14
C PRO A 42 5.71 7.71 -0.55
N GLU A 43 6.86 8.32 -0.29
CA GLU A 43 7.17 9.69 -0.67
C GLU A 43 7.19 9.92 -2.18
N TYR A 44 7.40 8.88 -2.99
CA TYR A 44 7.30 8.95 -4.46
C TYR A 44 5.94 8.50 -4.98
N GLY A 45 4.97 8.24 -4.10
CA GLY A 45 3.60 7.89 -4.47
C GLY A 45 2.91 9.03 -5.22
N ILE A 46 2.12 8.69 -6.24
CA ILE A 46 1.45 9.67 -7.11
C ILE A 46 0.52 10.60 -6.31
N ASP A 47 -0.24 10.05 -5.35
CA ASP A 47 -1.17 10.83 -4.55
C ASP A 47 -0.44 11.85 -3.67
N TYR A 48 0.66 11.44 -3.03
CA TYR A 48 1.48 12.33 -2.21
C TYR A 48 2.07 13.46 -3.05
N GLN A 49 2.63 13.14 -4.22
CA GLN A 49 3.23 14.13 -5.12
C GLN A 49 2.18 15.10 -5.68
N LEU A 50 1.00 14.61 -6.06
CA LEU A 50 -0.11 15.45 -6.55
C LEU A 50 -0.66 16.37 -5.46
N LEU A 51 -0.87 15.86 -4.24
CA LEU A 51 -1.32 16.67 -3.11
C LEU A 51 -0.27 17.72 -2.73
N GLN A 52 1.02 17.36 -2.76
CA GLN A 52 2.11 18.31 -2.53
C GLN A 52 2.13 19.41 -3.58
N ALA A 53 2.00 19.07 -4.87
CA ALA A 53 1.94 20.04 -5.95
C ALA A 53 0.70 20.95 -5.88
N ALA A 54 -0.47 20.39 -5.55
CA ALA A 54 -1.69 21.15 -5.33
C ALA A 54 -1.53 22.13 -4.16
N LYS A 55 -0.92 21.69 -3.06
CA LYS A 55 -0.61 22.54 -1.91
C LYS A 55 0.34 23.68 -2.27
N GLN A 56 1.40 23.40 -3.04
CA GLN A 56 2.36 24.41 -3.49
C GLN A 56 1.72 25.46 -4.42
N THR A 57 0.75 25.05 -5.23
CA THR A 57 0.02 25.91 -6.17
C THR A 57 -1.27 26.50 -5.58
N GLN A 58 -1.53 26.25 -4.29
CA GLN A 58 -2.76 26.64 -3.58
C GLN A 58 -4.05 26.22 -4.30
N LYS A 59 -3.99 25.10 -5.03
CA LYS A 59 -5.14 24.56 -5.73
C LYS A 59 -6.07 23.86 -4.73
N PRO A 60 -7.37 24.22 -4.67
CA PRO A 60 -8.31 23.50 -3.82
C PRO A 60 -8.41 22.04 -4.27
N VAL A 61 -8.27 21.14 -3.31
CA VAL A 61 -8.44 19.70 -3.51
C VAL A 61 -9.83 19.34 -3.00
N ILE A 62 -10.64 18.72 -3.86
CA ILE A 62 -11.94 18.17 -3.49
C ILE A 62 -11.72 16.67 -3.30
N GLU A 63 -11.75 16.21 -2.06
CA GLU A 63 -11.58 14.80 -1.71
C GLU A 63 -12.85 14.03 -2.11
N LEU A 64 -12.68 12.95 -2.88
CA LEU A 64 -13.77 12.00 -3.17
C LEU A 64 -14.03 11.08 -1.96
N GLU A 65 -12.95 10.73 -1.26
CA GLU A 65 -12.95 9.99 0.00
C GLU A 65 -11.79 10.51 0.84
N GLY A 66 -12.09 10.97 2.06
CA GLY A 66 -11.06 11.46 2.98
C GLY A 66 -10.40 10.34 3.78
N VAL A 67 -9.20 10.60 4.28
CA VAL A 67 -8.45 9.65 5.13
C VAL A 67 -9.26 9.22 6.36
N ALA A 68 -10.02 10.15 6.96
CA ALA A 68 -10.87 9.85 8.11
C ALA A 68 -11.98 8.83 7.77
N SER A 69 -12.56 8.90 6.57
CA SER A 69 -13.58 7.95 6.11
C SER A 69 -12.99 6.57 5.89
N GLN A 70 -11.80 6.48 5.29
CA GLN A 70 -11.09 5.22 5.10
C GLN A 70 -10.73 4.55 6.43
N ILE A 71 -10.23 5.33 7.40
CA ILE A 71 -9.94 4.82 8.75
C ILE A 71 -11.24 4.39 9.45
N ALA A 72 -12.32 5.15 9.32
CA ALA A 72 -13.60 4.80 9.91
C ALA A 72 -14.11 3.44 9.39
N LEU A 73 -13.93 3.16 8.09
CA LEU A 73 -14.26 1.86 7.50
C LEU A 73 -13.42 0.73 8.10
N LEU A 74 -12.10 0.94 8.26
CA LEU A 74 -11.20 -0.06 8.87
C LEU A 74 -11.56 -0.33 10.34
N CYS A 75 -11.95 0.71 11.09
CA CYS A 75 -12.40 0.59 12.47
C CYS A 75 -13.73 -0.16 12.61
N GLN A 76 -14.53 -0.27 11.55
CA GLN A 76 -15.80 -1.01 11.54
C GLN A 76 -15.62 -2.49 11.19
N LEU A 77 -14.41 -2.95 10.88
CA LEU A 77 -14.16 -4.35 10.58
C LEU A 77 -14.48 -5.25 11.79
N PRO A 78 -15.15 -6.40 11.58
CA PRO A 78 -15.45 -7.34 12.65
C PRO A 78 -14.16 -7.89 13.27
N ASP A 79 -14.24 -8.27 14.54
CA ASP A 79 -13.12 -8.86 15.30
C ASP A 79 -11.84 -8.02 15.23
N ASN A 80 -11.97 -6.69 15.24
CA ASN A 80 -10.89 -5.72 15.09
C ASN A 80 -10.06 -5.90 13.80
N GLY A 81 -10.61 -6.55 12.76
CA GLY A 81 -9.92 -6.83 11.50
C GLY A 81 -9.17 -8.16 11.46
N LEU A 82 -9.58 -9.16 12.24
CA LEU A 82 -8.93 -10.48 12.26
C LEU A 82 -8.78 -11.08 10.85
N ALA A 83 -9.82 -11.01 10.02
CA ALA A 83 -9.80 -11.55 8.66
C ALA A 83 -8.73 -10.89 7.78
N LEU A 84 -8.53 -9.57 7.91
CA LEU A 84 -7.51 -8.83 7.16
C LEU A 84 -6.10 -9.26 7.57
N LEU A 85 -5.87 -9.42 8.87
CA LEU A 85 -4.60 -9.90 9.39
C LEU A 85 -4.33 -11.35 8.99
N ASP A 86 -5.33 -12.23 9.10
CA ASP A 86 -5.18 -13.64 8.74
C ASP A 86 -4.86 -13.81 7.25
N ASP A 87 -5.54 -13.07 6.38
CA ASP A 87 -5.25 -13.05 4.95
C ASP A 87 -3.82 -12.54 4.66
N THR A 88 -3.42 -11.44 5.31
CA THR A 88 -2.07 -10.86 5.20
C THR A 88 -0.99 -11.87 5.59
N LEU A 89 -1.20 -12.61 6.68
CA LEU A 89 -0.24 -13.60 7.17
C LEU A 89 -0.23 -14.87 6.30
N THR A 90 -1.40 -15.31 5.84
CA THR A 90 -1.57 -16.50 5.00
C THR A 90 -0.92 -16.30 3.63
N HIS A 91 -1.11 -15.12 3.03
CA HIS A 91 -0.61 -14.80 1.69
C HIS A 91 0.68 -13.98 1.70
N TRP A 92 1.36 -13.87 2.85
CA TRP A 92 2.55 -13.03 3.04
C TRP A 92 3.55 -13.09 1.88
N HIS A 93 4.07 -14.29 1.57
CA HIS A 93 5.06 -14.47 0.50
C HIS A 93 4.47 -14.29 -0.90
N THR A 94 3.22 -14.70 -1.10
CA THR A 94 2.53 -14.62 -2.39
C THR A 94 2.28 -13.16 -2.77
N ASN A 95 1.84 -12.34 -1.82
CA ASN A 95 1.61 -10.90 -2.01
C ASN A 95 2.91 -10.19 -2.37
N ALA A 96 4.02 -10.51 -1.68
CA ALA A 96 5.34 -9.95 -1.99
C ALA A 96 5.75 -10.27 -3.44
N ARG A 97 5.55 -11.52 -3.86
CA ARG A 97 5.87 -11.98 -5.21
C ARG A 97 5.01 -11.29 -6.27
N GLN A 98 3.71 -11.14 -6.03
CA GLN A 98 2.80 -10.44 -6.94
C GLN A 98 3.21 -8.97 -7.10
N LEU A 99 3.53 -8.29 -5.99
CA LEU A 99 3.98 -6.91 -6.03
C LEU A 99 5.31 -6.77 -6.78
N GLN A 100 6.25 -7.68 -6.56
CA GLN A 100 7.50 -7.74 -7.32
C GLN A 100 7.25 -7.96 -8.83
N GLN A 101 6.29 -8.82 -9.19
CA GLN A 101 5.92 -9.03 -10.59
C GLN A 101 5.33 -7.78 -11.23
N MET A 102 4.39 -7.10 -10.55
CA MET A 102 3.83 -5.83 -11.01
C MET A 102 4.92 -4.78 -11.22
N MET A 103 5.83 -4.63 -10.26
CA MET A 103 6.98 -3.74 -10.38
C MET A 103 7.87 -4.12 -11.57
N SER A 104 8.12 -5.41 -11.77
CA SER A 104 8.93 -5.89 -12.89
C SER A 104 8.29 -5.56 -14.24
N TRP A 105 6.96 -5.57 -14.35
CA TRP A 105 6.25 -5.15 -15.56
C TRP A 105 6.32 -3.64 -15.78
N TRP A 106 6.14 -2.84 -14.73
CA TRP A 106 6.29 -1.39 -14.81
C TRP A 106 7.72 -0.96 -15.19
N LEU A 107 8.74 -1.67 -14.72
CA LEU A 107 10.13 -1.39 -15.08
C LEU A 107 10.51 -1.93 -16.47
N LYS A 108 9.84 -2.98 -16.96
CA LYS A 108 10.07 -3.58 -18.28
C LYS A 108 9.40 -2.86 -19.44
N MET A 109 8.93 -1.61 -19.27
CA MET A 109 8.30 -0.82 -20.34
C MET A 109 8.97 -1.12 -21.70
N PRO A 110 8.22 -1.58 -22.71
CA PRO A 110 8.79 -1.74 -24.04
C PRO A 110 9.23 -0.36 -24.51
N GLN A 111 10.43 -0.28 -25.08
CA GLN A 111 10.82 0.86 -25.90
C GLN A 111 9.77 1.01 -27.02
N GLN A 112 8.78 1.86 -26.80
CA GLN A 112 7.84 2.28 -27.83
C GLN A 112 8.03 3.79 -28.00
N HIS A 113 9.14 4.14 -28.64
CA HIS A 113 9.19 5.33 -29.48
C HIS A 113 8.28 5.08 -30.69
N GLY A 114 6.97 5.05 -30.44
CA GLY A 114 5.94 5.08 -31.48
C GLY A 114 5.09 6.29 -31.18
N ASP A 115 5.20 7.31 -32.02
CA ASP A 115 4.39 8.53 -31.98
C ASP A 115 2.95 8.24 -31.55
N ILE A 116 2.58 8.68 -30.35
CA ILE A 116 1.18 8.73 -29.94
C ILE A 116 0.58 9.93 -30.68
N THR A 117 0.23 9.76 -31.95
CA THR A 117 -0.60 10.73 -32.66
C THR A 117 -2.03 10.59 -32.12
N LEU A 118 -2.49 11.63 -31.44
CA LEU A 118 -3.90 11.76 -31.06
C LEU A 118 -4.75 11.69 -32.34
N PRO A 119 -5.83 10.88 -32.37
CA PRO A 119 -6.74 10.91 -33.51
C PRO A 119 -7.33 12.31 -33.62
N GLN A 120 -7.08 12.97 -34.75
CA GLN A 120 -7.80 14.18 -35.13
C GLN A 120 -9.25 13.76 -35.40
N ASN A 121 -10.16 14.25 -34.56
CA ASN A 121 -11.58 14.09 -34.79
C ASN A 121 -11.96 14.80 -36.09
N VAL A 122 -12.58 14.04 -37.00
CA VAL A 122 -13.21 14.48 -38.25
C VAL A 122 -14.46 15.30 -37.94
#